data_AF-A0A1Q6SLN8-F1
#
_entry.id   AF-A0A1Q6SLN8-F1
#
_cell.length_a   1.000
_cell.length_b   1.000
_cell.length_c   1.000
_cell.angle_alpha   90.00
_cell.angle_beta   90.00
_cell.angle_gamma   90.00
#
_symmetry.space_group_name_H-M   'P 1'
#
loop_
_entity.id
_entity.type
_entity.pdbx_description
1 polymer ?
#
loop_
_entity_poly.entity_id
_entity_poly.type
_entity_poly.pdbx_seq_one_letter_code
_entity_poly.pdbx_strand_id
1 'polypeptide(L)'
;MQGKRAVAADGKNVAYMAAVMSKSEMKHMADIAMKKHKSVVSNWREGKIKKVWQDEGGNPCVMYNSGHWWHYRNLDKPVPEWW
;
A
#
# COMPACT_ATOMS: atom_id res chain seq x y z
N MET A 1 -16.50 -14.12 36.10
CA MET A 1 -15.94 -13.07 35.22
C MET A 1 -14.49 -12.84 35.59
N GLN A 2 -13.55 -13.21 34.73
CA GLN A 2 -12.17 -12.73 34.77
C GLN A 2 -11.59 -12.93 33.37
N GLY A 3 -11.55 -11.83 32.61
CA GLY A 3 -11.12 -11.81 31.23
C GLY A 3 -9.62 -12.00 31.15
N LYS A 4 -9.18 -13.02 30.40
CA LYS A 4 -7.80 -13.12 29.94
C LYS A 4 -7.65 -12.21 28.72
N ARG A 5 -7.00 -11.07 28.90
CA ARG A 5 -6.41 -10.31 27.79
C ARG A 5 -5.24 -11.12 27.25
N ALA A 6 -5.41 -11.73 26.08
CA ALA A 6 -4.28 -12.20 25.30
C ALA A 6 -3.66 -10.97 24.61
N VAL A 7 -2.47 -10.57 25.07
CA VAL A 7 -1.58 -9.69 24.32
C VAL A 7 -1.02 -10.54 23.19
N ALA A 8 -1.52 -10.33 21.97
CA ALA A 8 -0.98 -10.99 20.79
C ALA A 8 0.33 -10.29 20.39
N ALA A 9 1.35 -11.13 20.24
CA ALA A 9 2.75 -10.88 19.99
C ALA A 9 3.11 -9.77 18.97
N ASP A 10 4.23 -9.09 19.25
CA ASP A 10 5.06 -8.39 18.27
C ASP A 10 5.55 -9.41 17.23
N GLY A 11 4.80 -9.52 16.14
CA GLY A 11 4.95 -10.53 15.07
C GLY A 11 5.94 -10.12 13.99
N LYS A 12 7.12 -9.62 14.37
CA LYS A 12 8.22 -9.51 13.40
C LYS A 12 8.72 -10.93 13.10
N ASN A 13 8.45 -11.40 11.87
CA ASN A 13 9.12 -12.50 11.14
C ASN A 13 8.33 -13.83 11.01
N VAL A 14 7.42 -13.93 10.02
CA VAL A 14 6.98 -15.23 9.44
C VAL A 14 6.71 -15.22 7.91
N ALA A 15 6.49 -14.09 7.23
CA ALA A 15 6.01 -14.13 5.82
C ALA A 15 6.49 -12.97 4.93
N TYR A 16 7.77 -12.92 4.57
CA TYR A 16 8.29 -11.92 3.64
C TYR A 16 7.91 -12.18 2.16
N MET A 17 7.82 -13.41 1.59
CA MET A 17 7.75 -13.55 0.11
C MET A 17 7.17 -14.87 -0.46
N ALA A 18 5.91 -15.26 -0.20
CA ALA A 18 5.30 -16.35 -0.98
C ALA A 18 3.81 -16.19 -1.32
N ALA A 19 3.22 -15.01 -1.11
CA ALA A 19 1.83 -14.78 -1.49
C ALA A 19 1.77 -13.56 -2.40
N VAL A 20 1.44 -13.79 -3.67
CA VAL A 20 0.79 -12.76 -4.48
C VAL A 20 -0.40 -12.24 -3.65
N MET A 21 -0.34 -10.99 -3.21
CA MET A 21 -1.43 -10.37 -2.47
C MET A 21 -2.74 -10.56 -3.24
N SER A 22 -3.84 -10.81 -2.52
CA SER A 22 -5.15 -10.92 -3.16
C SER A 22 -5.50 -9.60 -3.88
N LYS A 23 -6.35 -9.69 -4.89
CA LYS A 23 -6.82 -8.50 -5.63
C LYS A 23 -7.43 -7.44 -4.69
N SER A 24 -8.13 -7.87 -3.63
CA SER A 24 -8.68 -6.98 -2.60
C SER A 24 -7.60 -6.28 -1.78
N GLU A 25 -6.56 -7.00 -1.35
CA GLU A 25 -5.43 -6.42 -0.61
C GLU A 25 -4.65 -5.43 -1.49
N MET A 26 -4.37 -5.80 -2.75
CA MET A 26 -3.74 -4.92 -3.72
C MET A 26 -4.55 -3.63 -3.92
N LYS A 27 -5.87 -3.75 -4.07
CA LYS A 27 -6.75 -2.58 -4.19
C LYS A 27 -6.72 -1.72 -2.93
N HIS A 28 -6.77 -2.34 -1.75
CA HIS A 28 -6.73 -1.61 -0.49
C HIS A 28 -5.42 -0.84 -0.31
N MET A 29 -4.29 -1.48 -0.60
CA MET A 29 -2.97 -0.85 -0.55
C MET A 29 -2.84 0.31 -1.53
N ALA A 30 -3.34 0.14 -2.76
CA ALA A 30 -3.36 1.22 -3.75
C ALA A 30 -4.26 2.39 -3.33
N ASP A 31 -5.42 2.11 -2.72
CA ASP A 31 -6.30 3.14 -2.19
C ASP A 31 -5.62 3.94 -1.06
N ILE A 32 -4.86 3.29 -0.17
CA ILE A 32 -4.05 3.95 0.87
C ILE A 32 -2.94 4.80 0.23
N ALA A 33 -2.18 4.21 -0.69
CA ALA A 33 -1.07 4.88 -1.37
C ALA A 33 -1.51 6.15 -2.08
N MET A 34 -2.57 6.06 -2.89
CA MET A 34 -3.17 7.19 -3.58
C MET A 34 -3.62 8.27 -2.59
N LYS A 35 -4.35 7.90 -1.52
CA LYS A 35 -4.86 8.87 -0.54
C LYS A 35 -3.72 9.63 0.13
N LYS A 36 -2.65 8.94 0.55
CA LYS A 36 -1.49 9.56 1.20
C LYS A 36 -0.71 10.45 0.24
N HIS A 37 -0.37 9.96 -0.95
CA HIS A 37 0.34 10.75 -1.96
C HIS A 37 -0.48 11.99 -2.37
N LYS A 38 -1.78 11.83 -2.66
CA LYS A 38 -2.68 12.94 -3.00
C LYS A 38 -2.78 13.99 -1.87
N SER A 39 -2.63 13.59 -0.61
CA SER A 39 -2.74 14.52 0.52
C SER A 39 -1.56 15.51 0.64
N VAL A 40 -0.41 15.18 0.06
CA VAL A 40 0.82 16.00 0.15
C VAL A 40 1.21 16.67 -1.17
N VAL A 41 0.61 16.27 -2.29
CA VAL A 41 0.84 16.88 -3.61
C VAL A 41 -0.28 17.87 -3.92
N SER A 42 0.10 19.14 -4.09
CA SER A 42 -0.83 20.24 -4.33
C SER A 42 -1.55 20.19 -5.69
N ASN A 43 -0.96 19.54 -6.70
CA ASN A 43 -1.46 19.50 -8.08
C ASN A 43 -1.68 18.07 -8.55
N TRP A 44 -2.57 17.33 -7.88
CA TRP A 44 -2.89 15.95 -8.24
C TRP A 44 -3.60 15.85 -9.60
N ARG A 45 -2.92 15.29 -10.60
CA ARG A 45 -3.45 15.13 -11.98
C ARG A 45 -3.55 13.68 -12.46
N GLU A 46 -3.31 12.74 -11.56
CA GLU A 46 -3.24 11.31 -11.91
C GLU A 46 -4.62 10.73 -12.27
N GLY A 47 -5.69 11.26 -11.67
CA GLY A 47 -7.05 10.76 -11.85
C GLY A 47 -7.33 9.54 -10.96
N LYS A 48 -8.02 8.53 -11.51
CA LYS A 48 -8.41 7.29 -10.80
C LYS A 48 -7.36 6.20 -11.01
N ILE A 49 -7.29 5.26 -10.07
CA ILE A 49 -6.50 4.03 -10.20
C ILE A 49 -7.07 3.18 -11.35
N LYS A 50 -6.20 2.79 -12.28
CA LYS A 50 -6.51 1.97 -13.46
C LYS A 50 -6.00 0.53 -13.31
N LYS A 51 -4.77 0.36 -12.80
CA LYS A 51 -4.15 -0.95 -12.55
C LYS A 51 -3.30 -0.91 -11.29
N VAL A 52 -3.13 -2.07 -10.66
CA VAL A 52 -2.26 -2.25 -9.50
C VAL A 52 -1.51 -3.57 -9.64
N TRP A 53 -0.21 -3.56 -9.35
CA TRP A 53 0.62 -4.76 -9.21
C TRP A 53 1.65 -4.60 -8.09
N GLN A 54 2.42 -5.65 -7.84
CA GLN A 54 3.55 -5.64 -6.92
C GLN A 54 4.84 -5.78 -7.72
N ASP A 55 5.83 -4.92 -7.47
CA ASP A 55 7.15 -5.05 -8.10
C ASP A 55 8.00 -6.15 -7.44
N GLU A 56 9.18 -6.42 -8.00
CA GLU A 56 10.11 -7.45 -7.49
C GLU A 56 10.59 -7.17 -6.06
N GLY A 57 10.56 -5.91 -5.62
CA GLY A 57 10.89 -5.49 -4.26
C GLY A 57 9.70 -5.54 -3.30
N GLY A 58 8.56 -6.08 -3.73
CA GLY A 58 7.35 -6.17 -2.92
C GLY A 58 6.56 -4.86 -2.82
N ASN A 59 6.93 -3.81 -3.55
CA ASN A 59 6.29 -2.50 -3.45
C ASN A 59 5.02 -2.45 -4.33
N PRO A 60 3.90 -1.89 -3.83
CA PRO A 60 2.74 -1.61 -4.65
C PRO A 60 3.08 -0.61 -5.76
N CYS A 61 2.74 -0.97 -6.99
CA CYS A 61 2.85 -0.09 -8.15
C CYS A 61 1.45 0.17 -8.72
N VAL A 62 1.14 1.43 -8.97
CA VAL A 62 -0.19 1.89 -9.34
C VAL A 62 -0.11 2.68 -10.64
N MET A 63 -0.89 2.26 -11.64
CA MET A 63 -1.17 3.09 -12.81
C MET A 63 -2.45 3.84 -12.62
N TYR A 64 -2.42 5.10 -13.02
CA TYR A 64 -3.58 5.95 -13.03
C TYR A 64 -4.08 6.24 -14.45
N ASN A 65 -5.23 6.89 -14.56
CA ASN A 65 -5.82 7.28 -15.83
C ASN A 65 -4.98 8.30 -16.61
N SER A 66 -4.11 9.06 -15.94
CA SER A 66 -3.07 9.90 -16.57
C SER A 66 -2.10 9.12 -17.45
N GLY A 67 -1.93 7.82 -17.20
CA GLY A 67 -0.92 6.98 -17.83
C GLY A 67 0.39 6.87 -17.04
N HIS A 68 0.58 7.65 -15.96
CA HIS A 68 1.75 7.51 -15.10
C HIS A 68 1.66 6.27 -14.21
N TRP A 69 2.84 5.79 -13.84
CA TRP A 69 3.09 4.70 -12.92
C TRP A 69 3.81 5.24 -11.70
N TRP A 70 3.38 4.82 -10.52
CA TRP A 70 4.02 5.19 -9.26
C TRP A 70 4.25 3.95 -8.43
N HIS A 71 5.48 3.80 -7.96
CA HIS A 71 5.83 2.82 -6.95
C HIS A 71 5.69 3.45 -5.58
N TYR A 72 5.27 2.66 -4.58
CA TYR A 72 5.07 3.15 -3.23
C TYR A 72 5.79 2.29 -2.22
N ARG A 73 6.52 2.94 -1.31
CA ARG A 73 7.17 2.28 -0.18
C ARG A 73 6.75 2.92 1.13
N ASN A 74 6.87 2.17 2.23
CA ASN A 74 6.63 2.66 3.58
C ASN A 74 5.19 3.18 3.78
N LEU A 75 4.20 2.43 3.30
CA LEU A 75 2.77 2.78 3.40
C LEU A 75 2.24 2.79 4.83
N ASP A 76 3.01 2.30 5.80
CA ASP A 76 2.78 2.45 7.24
C ASP A 76 3.05 3.88 7.75
N LYS A 77 3.92 4.66 7.08
CA LYS A 77 4.24 6.05 7.45
C LYS A 77 3.14 7.04 7.03
N PRO A 78 3.03 8.22 7.69
CA PRO A 78 2.07 9.25 7.28
C PRO A 78 2.26 9.71 5.83
N VAL A 79 3.52 9.87 5.42
CA VAL A 79 3.93 10.22 4.06
C VAL A 79 4.78 9.09 3.51
N PRO A 80 4.31 8.33 2.50
CA PRO A 80 5.10 7.27 1.89
C PRO A 80 6.19 7.85 0.99
N GLU A 81 7.12 7.01 0.56
CA GLU A 81 8.05 7.35 -0.53
C GLU A 81 7.42 6.91 -1.86
N TRP A 82 7.65 7.68 -2.92
CA TRP A 82 7.18 7.37 -4.27
C TRP A 82 8.17 7.77 -5.35
N TRP A 83 8.17 7.03 -6.46
CA TRP A 83 8.95 7.31 -7.67
C TRP A 83 8.23 6.77 -8.91
#